data_AF-M0F9P2-F1
#
_entry.id   AF-M0F9P2-F1
#
_cell.length_a   1.000
_cell.length_b   1.000
_cell.length_c   1.000
_cell.angle_alpha   90.00
_cell.angle_beta   90.00
_cell.angle_gamma   90.00
#
_symmetry.space_group_name_H-M   'P 1'
#
loop_
_entity.id
_entity.type
_entity.pdbx_description
1 polymer ?
#
loop_
_entity_poly.entity_id
_entity_poly.type
_entity_poly.pdbx_seq_one_letter_code
_entity_poly.pdbx_strand_id
1 'polypeptide(L)'
;MTTAVVAGADPDGLGEALEDEGATVVRVAGIASADSLDEAGIEDADLLVLTDMDDATAIAVAKEQNPDVRVVTYAYDTLPEFAKGQADLAIDPNLLAVDVVAEELV
;
A
#
# COMPACT_ATOMS: atom_id res chain seq x y z
N MET A 1 -12.11 10.72 5.28
CA MET A 1 -11.44 9.74 6.15
C MET A 1 -10.80 8.78 5.20
N THR A 2 -9.48 8.72 5.21
CA THR A 2 -8.69 7.99 4.22
C THR A 2 -8.87 6.49 4.42
N THR A 3 -9.16 5.75 3.35
CA THR A 3 -9.29 4.29 3.37
C THR A 3 -8.06 3.69 2.69
N ALA A 4 -7.32 2.86 3.42
CA ALA A 4 -6.09 2.25 2.93
C ALA A 4 -6.19 0.73 2.95
N VAL A 5 -5.82 0.11 1.83
CA VAL A 5 -5.58 -1.33 1.74
C VAL A 5 -4.09 -1.57 1.89
N VAL A 6 -3.69 -2.32 2.92
CA VAL A 6 -2.28 -2.66 3.20
C VAL A 6 -2.04 -4.12 2.84
N ALA A 7 -1.04 -4.38 2.00
CA ALA A 7 -0.58 -5.72 1.68
C ALA A 7 0.92 -5.90 1.97
N GLY A 8 1.29 -7.14 2.30
CA GLY A 8 2.61 -7.52 2.79
C GLY A 8 2.65 -7.68 4.31
N ALA A 9 3.82 -8.05 4.83
CA ALA A 9 4.01 -8.39 6.25
C ALA A 9 4.03 -7.18 7.20
N ASP A 10 4.16 -5.97 6.66
CA ASP A 10 4.19 -4.69 7.41
C ASP A 10 5.12 -4.70 8.64
N PRO A 11 6.42 -5.04 8.47
CA PRO A 11 7.34 -5.23 9.60
C PRO A 11 7.61 -3.95 10.40
N ASP A 12 7.45 -2.78 9.78
CA ASP A 12 7.66 -1.47 10.39
C ASP A 12 6.36 -0.83 10.92
N GLY A 13 5.21 -1.47 10.72
CA GLY A 13 3.92 -1.07 11.31
C GLY A 13 3.26 0.14 10.65
N LEU A 14 3.40 0.33 9.34
CA LEU A 14 2.76 1.45 8.62
C LEU A 14 1.23 1.36 8.67
N GLY A 15 0.64 0.16 8.67
CA GLY A 15 -0.79 0.00 8.83
C GLY A 15 -1.30 0.50 10.18
N GLU A 16 -0.57 0.24 11.27
CA GLU A 16 -0.92 0.74 12.61
C GLU A 16 -0.74 2.26 12.70
N ALA A 17 0.38 2.78 12.15
CA ALA A 17 0.62 4.22 12.12
C ALA A 17 -0.47 5.00 11.34
N LEU A 18 -0.97 4.45 10.23
CA LEU A 18 -2.10 5.03 9.49
C LEU A 18 -3.40 5.04 10.30
N GLU A 19 -3.67 3.98 11.07
CA GLU A 19 -4.83 3.91 11.97
C GLU A 19 -4.74 4.96 13.09
N ASP A 20 -3.55 5.16 13.66
CA ASP A 20 -3.28 6.17 14.68
C ASP A 20 -3.53 7.61 14.18
N GLU A 21 -3.24 7.87 12.89
CA GLU A 21 -3.57 9.13 12.22
C GLU A 21 -5.04 9.24 11.78
N GLY A 22 -5.84 8.18 11.99
CA GLY A 22 -7.29 8.18 11.75
C GLY A 22 -7.73 7.65 10.38
N ALA A 23 -6.86 6.95 9.65
CA ALA A 23 -7.26 6.19 8.47
C ALA A 23 -8.07 4.94 8.84
N THR A 24 -8.93 4.50 7.92
CA THR A 24 -9.53 3.16 7.98
C THR A 24 -8.61 2.21 7.22
N VAL A 25 -8.02 1.24 7.91
CA VAL A 25 -7.08 0.29 7.30
C VAL A 25 -7.69 -1.09 7.14
N VAL A 26 -7.60 -1.65 5.95
CA VAL A 26 -7.94 -3.04 5.64
C VAL A 26 -6.65 -3.77 5.27
N ARG A 27 -6.34 -4.85 5.97
CA ARG A 27 -5.11 -5.63 5.75
C ARG A 27 -5.40 -6.87 4.90
N VAL A 28 -4.67 -7.04 3.81
CA VAL A 28 -4.73 -8.23 2.97
C VAL A 28 -3.87 -9.33 3.59
N ALA A 29 -4.47 -10.48 3.88
CA ALA A 29 -3.77 -11.62 4.43
C ALA A 29 -3.24 -12.53 3.32
N GLY A 30 -1.93 -12.77 3.29
CA GLY A 30 -1.30 -13.60 2.28
C GLY A 30 -1.03 -12.83 0.98
N ILE A 31 -1.21 -13.50 -0.16
CA ILE A 31 -0.87 -12.95 -1.49
C ILE A 31 -1.91 -11.90 -1.90
N ALA A 32 -1.46 -10.74 -2.37
CA ALA A 32 -2.32 -9.69 -2.90
C ALA A 32 -2.82 -10.00 -4.32
N SER A 33 -3.76 -10.94 -4.41
CA SER A 33 -4.46 -11.32 -5.65
C SER A 33 -5.63 -10.38 -5.95
N ALA A 34 -6.14 -10.44 -7.19
CA ALA A 34 -7.35 -9.71 -7.59
C ALA A 34 -8.53 -9.96 -6.65
N ASP A 35 -8.80 -11.22 -6.30
CA ASP A 35 -9.88 -11.59 -5.38
C ASP A 35 -9.66 -11.01 -3.98
N SER A 36 -8.43 -11.08 -3.45
CA SER A 36 -8.13 -10.56 -2.10
C SER A 36 -8.20 -9.03 -2.03
N LEU A 37 -7.88 -8.34 -3.12
CA LEU A 37 -7.97 -6.89 -3.21
C LEU A 37 -9.43 -6.43 -3.34
N ASP A 38 -10.24 -7.16 -4.10
CA ASP A 38 -11.69 -6.94 -4.21
C ASP A 38 -12.37 -7.15 -2.84
N GLU A 39 -12.06 -8.25 -2.15
CA GLU A 39 -12.54 -8.51 -0.78
C GLU A 39 -12.11 -7.42 0.23
N ALA A 40 -10.94 -6.81 0.01
CA ALA A 40 -10.42 -5.71 0.83
C ALA A 40 -11.03 -4.34 0.47
N GLY A 41 -11.85 -4.25 -0.58
CA GLY A 41 -12.52 -3.03 -1.00
C GLY A 41 -11.61 -2.07 -1.78
N ILE A 42 -10.67 -2.60 -2.59
CA ILE A 42 -9.74 -1.76 -3.38
C ILE A 42 -10.47 -0.82 -4.36
N GLU A 43 -11.69 -1.17 -4.80
CA GLU A 43 -12.47 -0.39 -5.78
C GLU A 43 -12.74 1.05 -5.33
N ASP A 44 -12.92 1.25 -4.01
CA ASP A 44 -13.25 2.54 -3.40
C ASP A 44 -12.14 3.07 -2.47
N ALA A 45 -11.01 2.35 -2.36
CA ALA A 45 -9.91 2.74 -1.49
C ALA A 45 -9.18 3.98 -2.02
N ASP A 46 -8.71 4.82 -1.10
CA ASP A 46 -7.87 5.98 -1.43
C ASP A 46 -6.41 5.56 -1.65
N LEU A 47 -5.96 4.53 -0.91
CA LEU A 47 -4.58 4.07 -0.89
C LEU A 47 -4.46 2.55 -1.06
N LEU A 48 -3.51 2.14 -1.88
CA LEU A 48 -2.87 0.82 -1.80
C LEU A 48 -1.48 1.02 -1.21
N VAL A 49 -1.20 0.35 -0.10
CA VAL A 49 0.11 0.33 0.56
C VAL A 49 0.72 -1.04 0.40
N LEU A 50 1.89 -1.12 -0.25
CA LEU A 50 2.68 -2.35 -0.34
C LEU A 50 3.91 -2.27 0.55
N THR A 51 4.03 -3.22 1.46
CA THR A 51 5.16 -3.36 2.39
C THR A 51 6.09 -4.52 2.03
N ASP A 52 5.73 -5.27 0.97
CA ASP A 52 6.50 -6.38 0.42
C ASP A 52 6.52 -6.27 -1.12
N MET A 53 7.70 -6.36 -1.72
CA MET A 53 7.88 -6.22 -3.16
C MET A 53 7.58 -7.53 -3.92
N ASP A 54 7.44 -8.67 -3.22
CA ASP A 54 6.94 -9.90 -3.83
C ASP A 54 5.50 -9.73 -4.33
N ASP A 55 4.73 -8.82 -3.72
CA ASP A 55 3.37 -8.44 -4.13
C ASP A 55 3.34 -7.27 -5.15
N ALA A 56 4.46 -6.86 -5.74
CA ALA A 56 4.49 -5.71 -6.66
C ALA A 56 3.56 -5.85 -7.88
N THR A 57 3.16 -7.07 -8.24
CA THR A 57 2.16 -7.31 -9.31
C THR A 57 0.75 -6.84 -8.93
N ALA A 58 0.45 -6.72 -7.63
CA ALA A 58 -0.81 -6.20 -7.11
C ALA A 58 -1.07 -4.75 -7.54
N ILE A 59 -0.02 -3.97 -7.84
CA ILE A 59 -0.13 -2.58 -8.32
C ILE A 59 -0.94 -2.52 -9.61
N ALA A 60 -0.62 -3.37 -10.59
CA ALA A 60 -1.33 -3.39 -11.87
C ALA A 60 -2.80 -3.78 -11.66
N VAL A 61 -3.03 -4.81 -10.86
CA VAL A 61 -4.38 -5.32 -10.54
C VAL A 61 -5.22 -4.26 -9.83
N ALA A 62 -4.65 -3.54 -8.87
CA ALA A 62 -5.34 -2.47 -8.16
C ALA A 62 -5.69 -1.30 -9.10
N LYS A 63 -4.77 -0.88 -9.98
CA LYS A 63 -5.04 0.18 -10.98
C LYS A 63 -6.08 -0.24 -12.02
N GLU A 64 -6.21 -1.54 -12.31
CA GLU A 64 -7.27 -2.06 -13.18
C GLU A 64 -8.66 -1.98 -12.53
N GLN A 65 -8.75 -2.22 -11.22
CA GLN A 65 -10.01 -2.16 -10.46
C GLN A 65 -10.38 -0.73 -10.05
N ASN A 66 -9.39 0.06 -9.64
CA ASN A 66 -9.50 1.45 -9.23
C ASN A 66 -8.35 2.26 -9.86
N PRO A 67 -8.58 2.91 -11.01
CA PRO A 67 -7.55 3.70 -11.69
C PRO A 67 -7.02 4.89 -10.87
N ASP A 68 -7.82 5.38 -9.92
CA ASP A 68 -7.54 6.56 -9.13
C ASP A 68 -6.87 6.24 -7.78
N VAL A 69 -6.79 4.96 -7.37
CA VAL A 69 -6.13 4.56 -6.11
C VAL A 69 -4.69 5.03 -6.10
N ARG A 70 -4.24 5.68 -5.02
CA ARG A 70 -2.84 6.09 -4.89
C ARG A 70 -2.01 4.92 -4.37
N VAL A 71 -0.99 4.53 -5.11
CA VAL A 71 -0.13 3.39 -4.80
C VAL A 71 1.14 3.87 -4.09
N VAL A 72 1.34 3.41 -2.87
CA VAL A 72 2.49 3.75 -2.01
C VAL A 72 3.23 2.48 -1.65
N THR A 73 4.56 2.47 -1.82
CA THR A 73 5.39 1.39 -1.28
C THR A 73 6.20 1.87 -0.09
N TYR A 74 6.27 1.06 0.94
CA TYR A 74 7.09 1.30 2.12
C TYR A 74 7.85 0.00 2.44
N ALA A 75 9.00 -0.17 1.78
CA ALA A 75 9.78 -1.39 1.83
C ALA A 75 11.27 -1.13 1.60
N TYR A 76 12.11 -2.02 2.12
CA TYR A 76 13.57 -1.98 1.93
C TYR A 76 13.99 -2.42 0.53
N ASP A 77 13.16 -3.26 -0.11
CA ASP A 77 13.42 -3.79 -1.43
C ASP A 77 13.08 -2.78 -2.52
N THR A 78 13.78 -2.90 -3.65
CA THR A 78 13.54 -2.03 -4.79
C THR A 78 12.36 -2.55 -5.61
N LEU A 79 11.44 -1.63 -5.95
CA LEU A 79 10.37 -1.91 -6.90
C LEU A 79 10.91 -2.52 -8.21
N PRO A 80 10.32 -3.64 -8.68
CA PRO A 80 10.63 -4.20 -10.00
C PRO A 80 10.41 -3.20 -11.14
N GLU A 81 11.19 -3.29 -12.22
CA GLU A 81 11.14 -2.31 -13.32
C GLU A 81 9.74 -2.13 -13.92
N PHE A 82 8.95 -3.21 -14.02
CA PHE A 82 7.59 -3.15 -14.57
C PHE A 82 6.63 -2.33 -13.71
N ALA A 83 6.86 -2.25 -12.40
CA ALA A 83 5.96 -1.62 -11.44
C ALA A 83 6.34 -0.15 -11.15
N LYS A 84 7.60 0.24 -11.41
CA LYS A 84 8.09 1.60 -11.11
C LYS A 84 7.28 2.72 -11.75
N GLY A 85 6.72 2.49 -12.94
CA GLY A 85 5.90 3.49 -13.63
C GLY A 85 4.45 3.59 -13.14
N GLN A 86 4.03 2.69 -12.25
CA GLN A 86 2.65 2.56 -11.77
C GLN A 86 2.50 2.94 -10.30
N ALA A 87 3.57 2.84 -9.50
CA ALA A 87 3.60 3.33 -8.14
C ALA A 87 3.65 4.87 -8.13
N ASP A 88 2.84 5.49 -7.27
CA ASP A 88 2.78 6.94 -7.12
C ASP A 88 3.88 7.44 -6.17
N LEU A 89 4.17 6.67 -5.11
CA LEU A 89 5.24 6.93 -4.16
C LEU A 89 5.99 5.64 -3.81
N ALA A 90 7.32 5.73 -3.75
CA ALA A 90 8.18 4.65 -3.30
C ALA A 90 9.10 5.16 -2.19
N ILE A 91 8.94 4.61 -0.99
CA ILE A 91 9.57 5.08 0.24
C ILE A 91 10.40 3.96 0.83
N ASP A 92 11.67 4.25 1.13
CA ASP A 92 12.58 3.37 1.86
C ASP A 92 12.49 3.70 3.36
N PRO A 93 12.16 2.72 4.23
CA PRO A 93 12.08 2.93 5.68
C PRO A 93 13.39 3.43 6.32
N ASN A 94 14.55 3.25 5.65
CA ASN A 94 15.82 3.82 6.12
C ASN A 94 15.91 5.35 5.89
N LEU A 95 15.04 5.92 5.06
CA LEU A 95 15.08 7.34 4.68
C LEU A 95 13.99 8.16 5.37
N LEU A 96 12.81 7.59 5.58
CA LEU A 96 11.69 8.24 6.25
C LEU A 96 11.10 7.28 7.28
N ALA A 97 10.89 7.80 8.50
CA ALA A 97 10.28 7.04 9.58
C ALA A 97 8.77 6.84 9.34
N VAL A 98 8.23 5.76 9.90
CA VAL A 98 6.85 5.32 9.66
C VAL A 98 5.81 6.33 10.12
N ASP A 99 6.06 7.03 11.23
CA ASP A 99 5.20 8.08 11.77
C ASP A 99 5.09 9.27 10.82
N VAL A 100 6.22 9.71 10.26
CA VAL A 100 6.25 10.81 9.28
C VAL A 100 5.51 10.41 8.00
N VAL A 101 5.67 9.16 7.55
CA VAL A 101 4.97 8.68 6.36
C VAL A 101 3.46 8.62 6.59
N ALA A 102 3.02 8.12 7.74
CA ALA A 102 1.60 8.04 8.06
C ALA A 102 0.94 9.43 8.11
N GLU A 103 1.57 10.42 8.78
CA GLU A 103 1.09 11.80 8.86
C GLU A 103 0.90 12.43 7.47
N GLU A 104 1.84 12.21 6.55
CA GLU A 104 1.78 12.80 5.21
C GLU A 104 0.77 12.10 4.27
N LEU A 105 0.35 10.87 4.60
CA LEU A 105 -0.55 10.09 3.76
C LEU A 105 -2.04 10.31 4.06
N VAL A 106 -2.40 10.78 5.26
CA VAL A 106 -3.78 10.95 5.76
C VAL A 106 -4.25 12.40 5.67
#